data_AF-A0A2U3CAI5-F1
#
_entry.id   AF-A0A2U3CAI5-F1
#
_cell.length_a   1.000
_cell.length_b   1.000
_cell.length_c   1.000
_cell.angle_alpha   90.00
_cell.angle_beta   90.00
_cell.angle_gamma   90.00
#
_symmetry.space_group_name_H-M   'P 1'
#
loop_
_entity.id
_entity.type
_entity.pdbx_description
1 polymer ?
#
loop_
_entity_poly.entity_id
_entity_poly.type
_entity_poly.pdbx_seq_one_letter_code
_entity_poly.pdbx_strand_id
1 'polypeptide(L)'
;MRGEGKTYDEIVEALGVSRSSVSLWVRDLAPPARPRRKPDWGPYRERTRLAREEAKAAARAEVGCLTDRELFIAGVALYWAEGSKSKPYRIDESVIFVNSDPDVIEVYLAWLQLLGVDPGRLRFRLMIHESADVAAAERYWAELVGDGSAAFGKTTLKRHNPATVRKSVGEGYRGCLAVKVLNGADLYRRIEGWWCGIVGVGKRRQRESPA
;
A
#
# COMPACT_ATOMS: atom_id res chain seq x y z
N MET A 1 -17.03 -15.95 53.71
CA MET A 1 -16.09 -16.60 52.74
C MET A 1 -16.45 -16.34 51.27
N ARG A 2 -17.58 -16.82 50.73
CA ARG A 2 -17.93 -16.52 49.32
C ARG A 2 -18.25 -15.03 49.08
N GLY A 3 -19.00 -14.41 49.99
CA GLY A 3 -19.26 -12.95 49.97
C GLY A 3 -18.01 -12.08 50.18
N GLU A 4 -16.90 -12.69 50.64
CA GLU A 4 -15.58 -12.04 50.76
C GLU A 4 -14.71 -12.26 49.51
N GLY A 5 -15.25 -12.91 48.46
CA GLY A 5 -14.54 -13.11 47.19
C GLY A 5 -13.75 -14.42 47.05
N LYS A 6 -13.92 -15.40 47.96
CA LYS A 6 -13.25 -16.71 47.84
C LYS A 6 -13.86 -17.59 46.75
N THR A 7 -13.01 -18.31 46.02
CA THR A 7 -13.35 -19.37 45.06
C THR A 7 -13.88 -20.62 45.76
N TYR A 8 -14.46 -21.56 45.00
CA TYR A 8 -14.98 -22.80 45.60
C TYR A 8 -13.85 -23.66 46.18
N ASP A 9 -12.71 -23.70 45.50
CA ASP A 9 -11.56 -24.51 45.91
C ASP A 9 -10.97 -23.97 47.24
N GLU A 10 -10.88 -22.65 47.40
CA GLU A 10 -10.45 -22.01 48.67
C GLU A 10 -11.41 -22.27 49.84
N ILE A 11 -12.72 -22.44 49.57
CA ILE A 11 -13.72 -22.74 50.62
C ILE A 11 -13.67 -24.22 51.00
N VAL A 12 -13.48 -25.11 50.00
CA VAL A 12 -13.29 -26.55 50.22
C VAL A 12 -12.05 -26.80 51.08
N GLU A 13 -10.93 -26.15 50.75
CA GLU A 13 -9.67 -26.29 51.48
C GLU A 13 -9.77 -25.77 52.92
N ALA A 14 -10.44 -24.62 53.12
CA ALA A 14 -10.56 -24.02 54.45
C ALA A 14 -11.54 -24.74 55.39
N LEU A 15 -12.56 -25.41 54.86
CA LEU A 15 -13.60 -26.07 55.67
C LEU A 15 -13.52 -27.61 55.65
N GLY A 16 -12.67 -28.19 54.80
CA GLY A 16 -12.50 -29.64 54.68
C GLY A 16 -13.74 -30.38 54.16
N VAL A 17 -14.63 -29.69 53.44
CA VAL A 17 -15.91 -30.24 52.95
C VAL A 17 -15.87 -30.55 51.45
N SER A 18 -16.80 -31.37 50.98
CA SER A 18 -16.89 -31.69 49.55
C SER A 18 -17.25 -30.47 48.69
N ARG A 19 -16.74 -30.43 47.45
CA ARG A 19 -17.04 -29.38 46.46
C ARG A 19 -18.53 -29.27 46.14
N SER A 20 -19.26 -30.39 46.15
CA SER A 20 -20.71 -30.43 45.93
C SER A 20 -21.47 -29.74 47.06
N SER A 21 -21.06 -29.92 48.32
CA SER A 21 -21.62 -29.21 49.48
C SER A 21 -21.41 -27.70 49.36
N VAL A 22 -20.19 -27.25 49.04
CA VAL A 22 -19.90 -25.82 48.84
C VAL A 22 -20.75 -25.25 47.71
N SER A 23 -20.83 -25.95 46.57
CA SER A 23 -21.62 -25.50 45.41
C SER A 23 -23.12 -25.41 45.67
N LEU A 24 -23.65 -26.16 46.63
CA LEU A 24 -25.03 -26.05 47.07
C LEU A 24 -25.23 -24.81 47.95
N TRP A 25 -24.36 -24.60 48.93
CA TRP A 25 -24.46 -23.49 49.88
C TRP A 25 -24.30 -22.11 49.27
N VAL A 26 -23.46 -22.01 48.23
CA VAL A 26 -23.12 -20.71 47.63
C VAL A 26 -23.73 -20.51 46.25
N ARG A 27 -24.69 -21.36 45.86
CA ARG A 27 -25.32 -21.37 44.53
C ARG A 27 -25.93 -20.03 44.16
N ASP A 28 -26.53 -19.34 45.12
CA ASP A 28 -27.22 -18.07 44.92
C ASP A 28 -26.28 -16.86 45.10
N LEU A 29 -24.99 -17.08 45.38
CA LEU A 29 -24.01 -16.03 45.55
C LEU A 29 -23.20 -15.82 44.27
N ALA A 30 -23.03 -14.55 43.90
CA ALA A 30 -22.26 -14.17 42.72
C ALA A 30 -20.83 -14.74 42.77
N PRO A 31 -20.26 -15.14 41.61
CA PRO A 31 -18.86 -15.52 41.56
C PRO A 31 -17.94 -14.34 41.88
N PRO A 32 -16.78 -14.59 42.51
CA PRO A 32 -15.82 -13.55 42.78
C PRO A 32 -15.38 -12.93 41.46
N ALA A 33 -15.18 -11.62 41.47
CA ALA A 33 -14.66 -10.89 40.33
C ALA A 33 -13.27 -11.45 39.99
N ARG A 34 -13.18 -12.24 38.92
CA ARG A 34 -11.89 -12.65 38.38
C ARG A 34 -11.29 -11.44 37.65
N PRO A 35 -10.08 -10.98 38.00
CA PRO A 35 -9.42 -9.98 37.18
C PRO A 35 -9.23 -10.57 35.78
N ARG A 36 -9.85 -9.95 34.78
CA ARG A 36 -9.60 -10.28 33.37
C ARG A 36 -8.16 -9.86 33.06
N ARG A 37 -7.20 -10.77 33.27
CA ARG A 37 -5.80 -10.55 32.89
C ARG A 37 -5.77 -10.50 31.36
N LYS A 38 -5.70 -9.28 30.79
CA LYS A 38 -5.47 -9.11 29.35
C LYS A 38 -4.10 -9.71 29.04
N PRO A 39 -3.96 -10.60 28.03
CA PRO A 39 -2.65 -11.08 27.64
C PRO A 39 -1.78 -9.87 27.23
N ASP A 40 -0.56 -9.82 27.75
CA ASP A 40 0.41 -8.83 27.29
C ASP A 40 0.98 -9.29 25.94
N TRP A 41 0.49 -8.64 24.88
CA TRP A 41 0.96 -8.88 23.51
C TRP A 41 2.18 -8.04 23.15
N GLY A 42 2.70 -7.19 24.05
CA GLY A 42 3.87 -6.34 23.81
C GLY A 42 5.06 -7.11 23.26
N PRO A 43 5.55 -8.16 23.94
CA PRO A 43 6.69 -8.95 23.47
C PRO A 43 6.42 -9.70 22.15
N TYR A 44 5.17 -10.07 21.88
CA TYR A 44 4.80 -10.71 20.61
C TYR A 44 4.80 -9.69 19.46
N ARG A 45 4.23 -8.50 19.68
CA ARG A 45 4.21 -7.40 18.71
C ARG A 45 5.62 -6.95 18.37
N GLU A 46 6.49 -6.87 19.37
CA GLU A 46 7.89 -6.49 19.16
C GLU A 46 8.65 -7.51 18.32
N ARG A 47 8.58 -8.79 18.69
CA ARG A 47 9.20 -9.87 17.90
C ARG A 47 8.66 -9.91 16.47
N THR A 48 7.35 -9.69 16.30
CA THR A 48 6.73 -9.65 14.97
C THR A 48 7.19 -8.43 14.17
N ARG A 49 7.39 -7.27 14.82
CA ARG A 49 7.91 -6.06 14.18
C ARG A 49 9.34 -6.27 13.70
N LEU A 50 10.22 -6.77 14.57
CA LEU A 50 11.62 -7.04 14.24
C LEU A 50 11.74 -8.05 13.10
N ALA A 51 11.03 -9.19 13.18
CA ALA A 51 11.05 -10.20 12.11
C ALA A 51 10.54 -9.64 10.77
N ARG A 52 9.58 -8.71 10.77
CA ARG A 52 9.11 -8.02 9.56
C ARG A 52 10.16 -7.06 9.01
N GLU A 53 10.84 -6.32 9.86
CA GLU A 53 11.90 -5.40 9.47
C GLU A 53 13.11 -6.15 8.90
N GLU A 54 13.52 -7.24 9.54
CA GLU A 54 14.57 -8.14 9.06
C GLU A 54 14.22 -8.75 7.70
N ALA A 55 13.02 -9.28 7.53
CA ALA A 55 12.57 -9.84 6.26
C ALA A 55 12.57 -8.80 5.13
N LYS A 56 12.13 -7.56 5.43
CA LYS A 56 12.18 -6.45 4.46
C LYS A 56 13.61 -6.04 4.12
N ALA A 57 14.50 -5.98 5.11
CA ALA A 57 15.90 -5.64 4.90
C ALA A 57 16.63 -6.69 4.06
N ALA A 58 16.40 -7.97 4.34
CA ALA A 58 16.93 -9.08 3.55
C ALA A 58 16.44 -9.01 2.10
N ALA A 59 15.12 -8.90 1.88
CA ALA A 59 14.55 -8.78 0.54
C ALA A 59 15.05 -7.55 -0.22
N ARG A 60 15.29 -6.42 0.47
CA ARG A 60 15.89 -5.22 -0.15
C ARG A 60 17.32 -5.48 -0.61
N ALA A 61 18.09 -6.25 0.16
CA ALA A 61 19.47 -6.60 -0.20
C ALA A 61 19.52 -7.55 -1.40
N GLU A 62 18.53 -8.44 -1.57
CA GLU A 62 18.43 -9.36 -2.70
C GLU A 62 18.26 -8.66 -4.06
N VAL A 63 17.63 -7.48 -4.09
CA VAL A 63 17.44 -6.70 -5.33
C VAL A 63 18.77 -6.22 -5.92
N GLY A 64 19.75 -5.90 -5.08
CA GLY A 64 21.06 -5.42 -5.51
C GLY A 64 20.99 -4.14 -6.35
N CYS A 65 21.93 -4.01 -7.30
CA CYS A 65 21.94 -2.92 -8.27
C CYS A 65 21.20 -3.34 -9.54
N LEU A 66 20.21 -2.56 -9.96
CA LEU A 66 19.53 -2.78 -11.23
C LEU A 66 20.38 -2.24 -12.38
N THR A 67 20.52 -3.05 -13.43
CA THR A 67 20.99 -2.61 -14.73
C THR A 67 19.92 -1.80 -15.46
N ASP A 68 20.33 -1.00 -16.45
CA ASP A 68 19.43 -0.27 -17.35
C ASP A 68 18.37 -1.21 -17.98
N ARG A 69 18.76 -2.45 -18.30
CA ARG A 69 17.82 -3.40 -18.89
C ARG A 69 16.75 -3.88 -17.91
N GLU A 70 17.12 -4.08 -16.64
CA GLU A 70 16.16 -4.48 -15.60
C GLU A 70 15.21 -3.33 -15.28
N LEU A 71 15.72 -2.10 -15.15
CA LEU A 71 14.89 -0.91 -14.99
C LEU A 71 13.97 -0.69 -16.20
N PHE A 72 14.48 -0.92 -17.42
CA PHE A 72 13.68 -0.86 -18.63
C PHE A 72 12.50 -1.83 -18.60
N ILE A 73 12.75 -3.12 -18.30
CA ILE A 73 11.70 -4.15 -18.26
C ILE A 73 10.69 -3.85 -17.13
N ALA A 74 11.18 -3.47 -15.95
CA ALA A 74 10.34 -3.11 -14.81
C ALA A 74 9.43 -1.92 -15.15
N GLY A 75 9.97 -0.87 -15.77
CA GLY A 75 9.20 0.30 -16.16
C GLY A 75 8.16 0.01 -17.25
N VAL A 76 8.45 -0.87 -18.21
CA VAL A 76 7.45 -1.32 -19.20
C VAL A 76 6.30 -2.06 -18.50
N ALA A 77 6.61 -2.98 -17.60
CA ALA A 77 5.59 -3.72 -16.86
C ALA A 77 4.76 -2.80 -15.94
N LEU A 78 5.43 -1.85 -15.26
CA LEU A 78 4.80 -0.87 -14.39
C LEU A 78 3.84 0.04 -15.16
N TYR A 79 4.28 0.60 -16.30
CA TYR A 79 3.42 1.38 -17.16
C TYR A 79 2.26 0.53 -17.69
N TRP A 80 2.51 -0.72 -18.09
CA TRP A 80 1.42 -1.56 -18.57
C TRP A 80 0.41 -1.91 -17.48
N ALA A 81 0.81 -1.96 -16.20
CA ALA A 81 -0.10 -2.16 -15.09
C ALA A 81 -0.95 -0.90 -14.81
N GLU A 82 -0.31 0.25 -14.60
CA GLU A 82 -0.92 1.46 -14.02
C GLU A 82 -1.15 2.61 -15.03
N GLY A 83 -0.54 2.54 -16.21
CA GLY A 83 -0.60 3.56 -17.24
C GLY A 83 -1.86 3.50 -18.10
N SER A 84 -2.13 4.61 -18.79
CA SER A 84 -3.19 4.72 -19.78
C SER A 84 -2.98 3.75 -20.93
N LYS A 85 -4.09 3.16 -21.39
CA LYS A 85 -4.13 2.25 -22.54
C LYS A 85 -5.10 2.81 -23.57
N SER A 86 -4.62 2.93 -24.79
CA SER A 86 -5.43 3.20 -25.97
C SER A 86 -6.44 2.07 -26.15
N LYS A 87 -7.65 2.39 -26.62
CA LYS A 87 -8.72 1.41 -26.81
C LYS A 87 -9.06 1.29 -28.30
N PRO A 88 -9.38 0.09 -28.82
CA PRO A 88 -9.67 -0.06 -30.26
C PRO A 88 -10.78 0.87 -30.78
N TYR A 89 -11.78 1.14 -29.94
CA TYR A 89 -12.91 2.02 -30.25
C TYR A 89 -12.64 3.51 -29.98
N ARG A 90 -11.47 3.85 -29.41
CA ARG A 90 -11.03 5.22 -29.13
C ARG A 90 -9.51 5.21 -29.06
N ILE A 91 -8.88 5.42 -30.21
CA ILE A 91 -7.42 5.50 -30.32
C ILE A 91 -6.98 6.77 -29.58
N ASP A 92 -6.34 6.55 -28.44
CA ASP A 92 -5.79 7.58 -27.57
C ASP A 92 -4.41 7.11 -27.12
N GLU A 93 -3.41 7.40 -27.96
CA GLU A 93 -2.01 7.04 -27.76
C GLU A 93 -1.32 8.03 -26.82
N SER A 94 -1.98 8.40 -25.74
CA SER A 94 -1.41 9.25 -24.71
C SER A 94 -0.68 8.43 -23.67
N VAL A 95 0.48 8.96 -23.24
CA VAL A 95 1.29 8.40 -22.15
C VAL A 95 0.93 9.16 -20.88
N ILE A 96 0.05 8.57 -20.08
CA ILE A 96 -0.41 9.09 -18.80
C ILE A 96 -0.23 8.00 -17.75
N PHE A 97 0.48 8.32 -16.68
CA PHE A 97 0.70 7.42 -15.56
C PHE A 97 0.14 8.05 -14.29
N VAL A 98 -0.57 7.29 -13.47
CA VAL A 98 -1.23 7.80 -12.27
C VAL A 98 -0.90 6.91 -11.09
N ASN A 99 -0.34 7.47 -10.02
CA ASN A 99 -0.16 6.73 -8.78
C ASN A 99 -0.22 7.66 -7.55
N SER A 100 -0.55 7.10 -6.39
CA SER A 100 -0.51 7.81 -5.10
C SER A 100 0.77 7.54 -4.30
N ASP A 101 1.53 6.51 -4.66
CA ASP A 101 2.77 6.14 -3.99
C ASP A 101 3.93 6.98 -4.58
N PRO A 102 4.64 7.77 -3.77
CA PRO A 102 5.77 8.59 -4.24
C PRO A 102 6.92 7.73 -4.77
N ASP A 103 7.21 6.58 -4.17
CA ASP A 103 8.33 5.72 -4.59
C ASP A 103 8.06 5.14 -5.98
N VAL A 104 6.79 4.82 -6.28
CA VAL A 104 6.36 4.38 -7.62
C VAL A 104 6.52 5.49 -8.65
N ILE A 105 6.20 6.74 -8.28
CA ILE A 105 6.39 7.90 -9.16
C ILE A 105 7.88 8.14 -9.44
N GLU A 106 8.75 8.04 -8.44
CA GLU A 106 10.19 8.20 -8.62
C GLU A 106 10.78 7.14 -9.57
N VAL A 107 10.41 5.87 -9.39
CA VAL A 107 10.84 4.79 -10.30
C VAL A 107 10.34 5.05 -11.73
N TYR A 108 9.10 5.52 -11.88
CA TYR A 108 8.55 5.87 -13.18
C TYR A 108 9.30 7.03 -13.85
N LEU A 109 9.66 8.07 -13.10
CA LEU A 109 10.44 9.20 -13.61
C LEU A 109 11.86 8.78 -14.00
N ALA A 110 12.53 7.94 -13.19
CA ALA A 110 13.83 7.37 -13.51
C ALA A 110 13.78 6.53 -14.81
N TRP A 111 12.70 5.77 -15.00
CA TRP A 111 12.48 5.03 -16.25
C TRP A 111 12.27 5.95 -17.46
N LEU A 112 11.50 7.03 -17.32
CA LEU A 112 11.35 8.02 -18.40
C LEU A 112 12.69 8.70 -18.74
N GLN A 113 13.52 8.97 -17.74
CA GLN A 113 14.87 9.49 -17.94
C GLN A 113 15.76 8.48 -18.69
N LEU A 114 15.71 7.20 -18.32
CA LEU A 114 16.40 6.12 -19.04
C LEU A 114 15.98 6.04 -20.51
N LEU A 115 14.70 6.29 -20.82
CA LEU A 115 14.19 6.35 -22.19
C LEU A 115 14.57 7.62 -22.95
N GLY A 116 15.27 8.57 -22.32
CA GLY A 116 15.65 9.85 -22.91
C GLY A 116 14.48 10.83 -23.07
N VAL A 117 13.44 10.72 -22.25
CA VAL A 117 12.33 11.67 -22.26
C VAL A 117 12.78 12.99 -21.66
N ASP A 118 12.75 14.05 -22.46
CA ASP A 118 13.02 15.42 -22.00
C ASP A 118 12.07 15.84 -20.87
N PRO A 119 12.59 16.29 -19.70
CA PRO A 119 11.79 16.85 -18.62
C PRO A 119 10.81 17.96 -19.06
N GLY A 120 11.16 18.74 -20.09
CA GLY A 120 10.28 19.78 -20.65
C GLY A 120 8.96 19.25 -21.24
N ARG A 121 8.92 17.95 -21.58
CA ARG A 121 7.72 17.26 -22.08
C ARG A 121 6.83 16.71 -20.97
N LEU A 122 7.27 16.73 -19.72
CA LEU A 122 6.50 16.21 -18.60
C LEU A 122 5.47 17.24 -18.14
N ARG A 123 4.25 16.79 -17.88
CA ARG A 123 3.19 17.58 -17.26
C ARG A 123 2.63 16.81 -16.08
N PHE A 124 2.50 17.50 -14.97
CA PHE A 124 2.03 16.95 -13.71
C PHE A 124 0.63 17.45 -13.42
N ARG A 125 -0.20 16.61 -12.82
CA ARG A 125 -1.53 17.02 -12.36
C ARG A 125 -1.87 16.28 -11.08
N LEU A 126 -2.10 17.04 -10.02
CA LEU A 126 -2.59 16.50 -8.77
C LEU A 126 -4.08 16.12 -8.91
N MET A 127 -4.43 14.93 -8.48
CA MET A 127 -5.81 14.47 -8.30
C MET A 127 -6.05 14.18 -6.84
N ILE A 128 -6.81 15.05 -6.17
CA ILE A 128 -7.02 14.99 -4.73
C ILE A 128 -8.48 15.22 -4.39
N HIS A 129 -8.92 14.73 -3.23
CA HIS A 129 -10.26 15.01 -2.73
C HIS A 129 -10.30 16.41 -2.12
N GLU A 130 -11.42 17.11 -2.29
CA GLU A 130 -11.63 18.48 -1.79
C GLU A 130 -11.56 18.58 -0.26
N SER A 131 -11.76 17.47 0.45
CA SER A 131 -11.69 17.38 1.92
C SER A 131 -10.26 17.29 2.47
N ALA A 132 -9.24 17.18 1.62
CA ALA A 132 -7.85 17.08 2.02
C ALA A 132 -7.12 18.43 1.87
N ASP A 133 -5.97 18.58 2.52
CA ASP A 133 -5.12 19.77 2.36
C ASP A 133 -4.46 19.78 0.98
N VAL A 134 -5.14 20.42 0.03
CA VAL A 134 -4.70 20.55 -1.37
C VAL A 134 -3.36 21.26 -1.45
N ALA A 135 -3.17 22.34 -0.68
CA ALA A 135 -1.97 23.16 -0.76
C ALA A 135 -0.75 22.41 -0.21
N ALA A 136 -0.90 21.64 0.87
CA ALA A 136 0.17 20.77 1.38
C ALA A 136 0.52 19.66 0.39
N ALA A 137 -0.48 19.05 -0.25
CA ALA A 137 -0.24 18.03 -1.26
C ALA A 137 0.47 18.58 -2.51
N GLU A 138 0.07 19.76 -2.99
CA GLU A 138 0.73 20.43 -4.12
C GLU A 138 2.20 20.71 -3.82
N ARG A 139 2.51 21.26 -2.63
CA ARG A 139 3.90 21.49 -2.20
C ARG A 139 4.70 20.20 -2.14
N TYR A 140 4.14 19.15 -1.54
CA TYR A 140 4.83 17.87 -1.44
C TYR A 140 5.17 17.27 -2.81
N TRP A 141 4.20 17.24 -3.73
CA TRP A 141 4.45 16.67 -5.05
C TRP A 141 5.39 17.54 -5.87
N ALA A 142 5.34 18.87 -5.73
CA ALA A 142 6.28 19.77 -6.38
C ALA A 142 7.72 19.55 -5.88
N GLU A 143 7.90 19.37 -4.57
CA GLU A 143 9.21 19.04 -3.98
C GLU A 143 9.72 17.69 -4.48
N LEU A 144 8.86 16.67 -4.54
CA LEU A 144 9.24 15.33 -5.03
C LEU A 144 9.70 15.33 -6.49
N VAL A 145 8.98 16.03 -7.38
CA VAL A 145 9.30 16.02 -8.82
C VAL A 145 10.29 17.13 -9.24
N GLY A 146 10.66 18.01 -8.31
CA GLY A 146 11.56 19.15 -8.51
C GLY A 146 10.88 20.40 -9.11
N ASP A 147 11.51 21.56 -8.90
CA ASP A 147 11.03 22.94 -9.15
C ASP A 147 10.76 23.33 -10.62
N GLY A 148 10.48 22.36 -11.50
CA GLY A 148 9.83 22.58 -12.78
C GLY A 148 8.35 22.98 -12.63
N SER A 149 8.01 23.87 -11.68
CA SER A 149 6.67 24.35 -11.33
C SER A 149 5.83 24.80 -12.54
N ALA A 150 6.48 25.15 -13.65
CA ALA A 150 5.84 25.44 -14.95
C ALA A 150 5.13 24.22 -15.60
N ALA A 151 5.30 23.00 -15.08
CA ALA A 151 4.71 21.77 -15.60
C ALA A 151 3.45 21.29 -14.85
N PHE A 152 3.09 21.86 -13.71
CA PHE A 152 1.87 21.50 -12.98
C PHE A 152 0.64 22.12 -13.65
N GLY A 153 -0.21 21.27 -14.21
CA GLY A 153 -1.54 21.65 -14.66
C GLY A 153 -2.52 21.78 -13.49
N LYS A 154 -3.69 22.38 -13.76
CA LYS A 154 -4.75 22.59 -12.76
C LYS A 154 -5.09 21.31 -11.98
N THR A 155 -5.02 21.40 -10.65
CA THR A 155 -5.40 20.32 -9.73
C THR A 155 -6.85 19.90 -9.97
N THR A 156 -7.05 18.59 -10.05
CA THR A 156 -8.37 17.98 -10.24
C THR A 156 -8.94 17.59 -8.88
N LEU A 157 -9.94 18.35 -8.44
CA LEU A 157 -10.67 18.07 -7.21
C LEU A 157 -11.74 17.01 -7.44
N LYS A 158 -11.61 15.88 -6.76
CA LYS A 158 -12.61 14.82 -6.74
C LYS A 158 -13.64 15.11 -5.64
N ARG A 159 -14.87 15.45 -6.05
CA ARG A 159 -16.01 15.66 -5.13
C ARG A 159 -16.31 14.41 -4.32
N HIS A 160 -16.84 14.61 -3.12
CA HIS A 160 -17.16 13.53 -2.19
C HIS A 160 -18.18 12.52 -2.75
N ASN A 161 -17.98 11.22 -2.48
CA ASN A 161 -19.06 10.22 -2.49
C ASN A 161 -19.33 9.80 -1.04
N PRO A 162 -20.49 10.14 -0.43
CA PRO A 162 -20.77 9.99 1.00
C PRO A 162 -20.69 8.59 1.58
N ALA A 163 -20.69 7.55 0.76
CA ALA A 163 -20.88 6.17 1.19
C ALA A 163 -19.59 5.34 1.24
N THR A 164 -18.44 5.91 1.61
CA THR A 164 -17.24 5.10 1.82
C THR A 164 -16.57 5.39 3.15
N VAL A 165 -16.52 4.38 4.02
CA VAL A 165 -15.69 4.33 5.23
C VAL A 165 -14.23 4.17 4.79
N ARG A 166 -13.68 5.20 4.13
CA ARG A 166 -12.28 5.21 3.69
C ARG A 166 -11.40 5.51 4.89
N LYS A 167 -10.32 4.74 5.02
CA LYS A 167 -9.24 4.99 5.99
C LYS A 167 -8.19 5.96 5.44
N SER A 168 -8.26 6.28 4.14
CA SER A 168 -7.35 7.15 3.40
C SER A 168 -7.79 8.63 3.46
N VAL A 169 -8.12 9.12 4.66
CA VAL A 169 -8.58 10.51 4.90
C VAL A 169 -7.76 11.19 6.00
N GLY A 170 -6.68 10.54 6.47
CA GLY A 170 -5.81 11.09 7.50
C GLY A 170 -4.82 12.13 6.97
N GLU A 171 -4.13 12.81 7.89
CA GLU A 171 -3.17 13.91 7.65
C GLU A 171 -2.02 13.59 6.66
N GLY A 172 -1.85 12.32 6.27
CA GLY A 172 -0.87 11.88 5.27
C GLY A 172 -1.42 11.63 3.86
N TYR A 173 -2.71 11.86 3.60
CA TYR A 173 -3.28 11.64 2.26
C TYR A 173 -2.94 12.79 1.31
N ARG A 174 -2.06 12.52 0.34
CA ARG A 174 -1.55 13.53 -0.61
C ARG A 174 -2.17 13.41 -2.01
N GLY A 175 -3.24 12.63 -2.17
CA GLY A 175 -3.85 12.39 -3.48
C GLY A 175 -3.00 11.49 -4.40
N CYS A 176 -3.35 11.49 -5.69
CA CYS A 176 -2.58 10.81 -6.74
C CYS A 176 -1.95 11.84 -7.67
N LEU A 177 -0.72 11.61 -8.11
CA LEU A 177 -0.08 12.39 -9.14
C LEU A 177 -0.31 11.73 -10.51
N ALA A 178 -0.82 12.50 -11.47
CA ALA A 178 -0.79 12.12 -12.87
C ALA A 178 0.45 12.72 -13.54
N VAL A 179 1.25 11.87 -14.18
CA VAL A 179 2.41 12.23 -15.00
C VAL A 179 2.04 12.00 -16.46
N LYS A 180 2.02 13.06 -17.26
CA LYS A 180 1.73 13.01 -18.69
C LYS A 180 2.97 13.38 -19.51
N VAL A 181 3.26 12.59 -20.55
CA VAL A 181 4.30 12.92 -21.53
C VAL A 181 3.65 13.60 -22.74
N LEU A 182 4.05 14.84 -23.03
CA LEU A 182 3.62 15.57 -24.22
C LEU A 182 4.21 14.95 -25.49
N ASN A 183 3.43 14.99 -26.57
CA ASN A 183 3.76 14.36 -27.86
C ASN A 183 4.17 12.88 -27.69
N GLY A 184 3.45 12.16 -26.81
CA GLY A 184 3.79 10.82 -26.36
C GLY A 184 3.38 9.67 -27.29
N ALA A 185 2.74 9.93 -28.45
CA ALA A 185 2.18 8.87 -29.29
C ALA A 185 3.22 7.84 -29.76
N ASP A 186 4.39 8.30 -30.21
CA ASP A 186 5.49 7.39 -30.59
C ASP A 186 5.95 6.55 -29.39
N LEU A 187 6.15 7.20 -28.24
CA LEU A 187 6.52 6.53 -27.00
C LEU A 187 5.47 5.49 -26.59
N TYR A 188 4.18 5.82 -26.66
CA TYR A 188 3.09 4.89 -26.36
C TYR A 188 3.17 3.63 -27.21
N ARG A 189 3.32 3.77 -28.55
CA ARG A 189 3.43 2.64 -29.48
C ARG A 189 4.66 1.79 -29.18
N ARG A 190 5.79 2.42 -28.82
CA ARG A 190 6.99 1.70 -28.39
C ARG A 190 6.73 0.89 -27.11
N ILE A 191 6.07 1.48 -26.13
CA ILE A 191 5.72 0.78 -24.87
C ILE A 191 4.81 -0.42 -25.14
N GLU A 192 3.78 -0.24 -25.95
CA GLU A 192 2.89 -1.33 -26.36
C GLU A 192 3.66 -2.45 -27.10
N GLY A 193 4.55 -2.08 -28.03
CA GLY A 193 5.42 -3.03 -28.71
C GLY A 193 6.35 -3.78 -27.77
N TRP A 194 6.96 -3.10 -26.80
CA TRP A 194 7.81 -3.73 -25.78
C TRP A 194 7.03 -4.70 -24.90
N TRP A 195 5.83 -4.32 -24.46
CA TRP A 195 4.96 -5.20 -23.70
C TRP A 195 4.58 -6.46 -24.49
N CYS A 196 4.20 -6.30 -25.76
CA CYS A 196 3.96 -7.44 -26.67
C CYS A 196 5.18 -8.38 -26.74
N GLY A 197 6.38 -7.80 -26.84
CA GLY A 197 7.63 -8.56 -26.81
C GLY A 197 7.85 -9.36 -25.52
N ILE A 198 7.64 -8.73 -24.36
CA ILE A 198 7.75 -9.38 -23.04
C ILE A 198 6.74 -10.53 -22.92
N VAL A 199 5.47 -10.30 -23.29
CA VAL A 199 4.43 -11.34 -23.31
C VAL A 199 4.83 -12.50 -24.22
N GLY A 200 5.39 -12.21 -25.39
CA GLY A 200 5.89 -13.22 -26.32
C GLY A 200 6.97 -14.11 -25.70
N VAL A 201 7.93 -13.52 -24.97
CA VAL A 201 8.96 -14.26 -24.23
C VAL A 201 8.34 -15.12 -23.12
N GLY A 202 7.44 -14.55 -22.33
CA GLY A 202 6.76 -15.27 -21.24
C GLY A 202 5.98 -16.50 -21.73
N LYS A 203 5.24 -16.35 -22.83
CA LYS A 203 4.48 -17.45 -23.44
C LYS A 203 5.38 -18.57 -23.99
N ARG A 204 6.57 -18.25 -24.54
CA ARG A 204 7.52 -19.27 -25.00
C ARG A 204 8.08 -20.08 -23.83
N ARG A 205 8.51 -19.42 -22.76
CA ARG A 205 9.02 -20.10 -21.56
C ARG A 205 8.02 -21.05 -20.94
N GLN A 206 6.75 -20.67 -20.84
CA GLN A 206 5.69 -21.55 -20.35
C GLN A 206 5.47 -22.79 -21.22
N ARG A 207 5.73 -22.71 -22.53
CA ARG A 207 5.62 -23.84 -23.47
C ARG A 207 6.84 -24.75 -23.44
N GLU A 208 8.00 -24.22 -23.04
CA GLU A 208 9.29 -24.92 -23.01
C GLU A 208 9.62 -25.55 -21.65
N SER A 209 8.90 -25.18 -20.57
CA SER A 209 9.01 -25.87 -19.27
C SER A 209 8.43 -27.28 -19.37
N PRO A 210 9.24 -28.35 -19.21
CA PRO A 210 8.70 -29.71 -19.08
C PRO A 210 7.90 -29.80 -17.77
N ALA A 211 6.76 -30.49 -17.85
CA ALA A 211 5.93 -30.83 -16.70
C ALA A 211 6.67 -31.77 -15.73
#